data_AF-A0A7C4VPI5-F1
#
_entry.id   AF-A0A7C4VPI5-F1
#
_cell.length_a   1.000
_cell.length_b   1.000
_cell.length_c   1.000
_cell.angle_alpha   90.00
_cell.angle_beta   90.00
_cell.angle_gamma   90.00
#
_symmetry.space_group_name_H-M   'P 1'
#
loop_
_entity.id
_entity.type
_entity.pdbx_description
1 polymer ?
#
loop_
_entity_poly.entity_id
_entity_poly.type
_entity_poly.pdbx_seq_one_letter_code
_entity_poly.pdbx_strand_id
1 'polypeptide(L)'
;MTRYNFENIRILLIAGFTSEELRRLCYETPLFRPVYDQLAENTGKAKIVDFLIEYAERRMLLDTLLKEIKERNSAQFEAHQPYYEDNLEEQISSSSHQITSSSEKEKVGEAALPTPGPTFNLPGKKKSDFPKPQPVWYPNSQISAILKGYTPFPDYRAEHKSELDFLFSEAGGFWSGHPKYEEIVINGSPEVILAGTGVGKTAFANALVQIGNVDGRLLAQTLPVFITGDRAALLDVQTKCAGALLEFVRVNSSKFLALNLAEKQFLLRLWLQSLNSETVEVRLKPVLEADQSLGGLMKQIGLITRPQPKKWPEQVKLCLESLGFNQLLLVLDFNQSNCRGAKIYLEKMQTWAANAIIIKLFLPLNWPSSFREILCKVPTSELTWASEHIHQLIQWRFQCVAGLADIFLKPENFFDNNLYDQFIEHACHNPRRLAQLWRYLFEDHLNHSPNSFRFSTENMARAVPKLE
;
A
#
# COMPACT_ATOMS: atom_id res chain seq x y z
N MET A 1 -2.76 -12.57 -15.57
CA MET A 1 -1.63 -12.20 -14.67
C MET A 1 -1.12 -13.51 -14.11
N THR A 2 0.11 -13.92 -14.45
CA THR A 2 0.67 -15.19 -13.96
C THR A 2 0.73 -15.18 -12.43
N ARG A 3 0.06 -16.14 -11.78
CA ARG A 3 0.13 -16.33 -10.33
C ARG A 3 1.18 -17.40 -10.02
N TYR A 4 2.19 -17.04 -9.24
CA TYR A 4 3.25 -17.95 -8.83
C TYR A 4 2.86 -18.72 -7.59
N ASN A 5 3.14 -20.02 -7.58
CA ASN A 5 3.06 -20.85 -6.39
C ASN A 5 4.46 -20.92 -5.75
N PHE A 6 4.74 -20.02 -4.80
CA PHE A 6 6.05 -19.91 -4.16
C PHE A 6 6.50 -21.18 -3.45
N GLU A 7 5.56 -21.98 -2.94
CA GLU A 7 5.88 -23.27 -2.33
C GLU A 7 6.42 -24.24 -3.40
N ASN A 8 5.74 -24.34 -4.55
CA ASN A 8 6.22 -25.15 -5.66
C ASN A 8 7.55 -24.65 -6.21
N ILE A 9 7.80 -23.34 -6.26
CA ILE A 9 9.08 -22.77 -6.68
C ILE A 9 10.20 -23.15 -5.70
N ARG A 10 9.92 -23.10 -4.39
CA ARG A 10 10.86 -23.51 -3.35
C ARG A 10 11.20 -24.99 -3.46
N ILE A 11 10.18 -25.84 -3.59
CA ILE A 11 10.37 -27.29 -3.77
C ILE A 11 11.15 -27.57 -5.06
N LEU A 12 10.80 -26.91 -6.17
CA LEU A 12 11.49 -27.01 -7.45
C LEU A 12 12.99 -26.69 -7.33
N LEU A 13 13.33 -25.58 -6.68
CA LEU A 13 14.72 -25.17 -6.47
C LEU A 13 15.47 -26.12 -5.52
N ILE A 14 14.80 -26.61 -4.48
CA ILE A 14 15.39 -27.58 -3.53
C ILE A 14 15.56 -28.95 -4.19
N ALA A 15 14.63 -29.43 -5.01
CA ALA A 15 14.74 -30.74 -5.64
C ALA A 15 15.65 -30.72 -6.87
N GLY A 16 15.60 -29.64 -7.65
CA GLY A 16 16.24 -29.53 -8.96
C GLY A 16 17.71 -29.11 -8.96
N PHE A 17 18.24 -28.63 -7.84
CA PHE A 17 19.62 -28.14 -7.75
C PHE A 17 20.32 -28.58 -6.46
N THR A 18 21.63 -28.74 -6.55
CA THR A 18 22.56 -28.80 -5.43
C THR A 18 22.91 -27.40 -4.91
N SER A 19 23.48 -27.30 -3.72
CA SER A 19 23.90 -26.01 -3.14
C SER A 19 24.94 -25.29 -4.02
N GLU A 20 25.84 -26.04 -4.65
CA GLU A 20 26.89 -25.51 -5.51
C GLU A 20 26.30 -24.99 -6.83
N GLU A 21 25.36 -25.73 -7.43
CA GLU A 21 24.67 -25.27 -8.66
C GLU A 21 23.85 -24.01 -8.42
N LEU A 22 23.19 -23.86 -7.27
CA LEU A 22 22.47 -22.62 -6.92
C LEU A 22 23.43 -21.42 -6.76
N ARG A 23 24.58 -21.63 -6.12
CA ARG A 23 25.62 -20.58 -6.01
C ARG A 23 26.14 -20.19 -7.40
N ARG A 24 26.38 -21.19 -8.24
CA ARG A 24 26.83 -20.99 -9.61
C ARG A 24 25.80 -20.26 -10.45
N LEU A 25 24.50 -20.59 -10.33
CA LEU A 25 23.41 -19.83 -10.94
C LEU A 25 23.43 -18.36 -10.50
N CYS A 26 23.57 -18.10 -9.20
CA CYS A 26 23.63 -16.73 -8.69
C CYS A 26 24.87 -15.97 -9.21
N TYR A 27 26.00 -16.65 -9.37
CA TYR A 27 27.24 -16.06 -9.87
C TYR A 27 27.23 -15.79 -11.38
N GLU A 28 26.75 -16.76 -12.18
CA GLU A 28 26.77 -16.72 -13.64
C GLU A 28 25.71 -15.79 -14.23
N THR A 29 24.55 -15.68 -13.59
CA THR A 29 23.47 -14.79 -14.05
C THR A 29 23.66 -13.41 -13.42
N PRO A 30 24.07 -12.36 -14.18
CA PRO A 30 24.47 -11.07 -13.59
C PRO A 30 23.39 -10.42 -12.73
N LEU A 31 22.10 -10.67 -13.05
CA LEU A 31 20.95 -10.16 -12.31
C LEU A 31 20.83 -10.74 -10.88
N PHE A 32 21.39 -11.93 -10.63
CA PHE A 32 21.35 -12.61 -9.33
C PHE A 32 22.68 -12.54 -8.56
N ARG A 33 23.71 -11.88 -9.11
CA ARG A 33 25.01 -11.72 -8.45
C ARG A 33 24.94 -11.09 -7.06
N PRO A 34 24.05 -10.10 -6.79
CA PRO A 34 23.89 -9.56 -5.44
C PRO A 34 23.43 -10.59 -4.40
N VAL A 35 22.76 -11.68 -4.82
CA VAL A 35 22.42 -12.79 -3.92
C VAL A 35 23.70 -13.55 -3.57
N TYR A 36 24.52 -13.89 -4.56
CA TYR A 36 25.79 -14.59 -4.36
C TYR A 36 26.72 -13.84 -3.39
N ASP A 37 26.85 -12.53 -3.57
CA ASP A 37 27.72 -11.67 -2.75
C ASP A 37 27.31 -11.65 -1.26
N GLN A 38 26.06 -12.02 -0.94
CA GLN A 38 25.54 -12.11 0.43
C GLN A 38 25.66 -13.51 1.05
N LEU A 39 26.02 -14.53 0.26
CA LEU A 39 26.12 -15.91 0.75
C LEU A 39 27.49 -16.16 1.40
N ALA A 40 27.51 -16.44 2.71
CA ALA A 40 28.68 -17.03 3.35
C ALA A 40 28.98 -18.43 2.76
N GLU A 41 30.24 -18.88 2.76
CA GLU A 41 30.66 -20.17 2.19
C GLU A 41 29.87 -21.37 2.76
N ASN A 42 29.49 -21.32 4.03
CA ASN A 42 28.75 -22.34 4.74
C ASN A 42 27.22 -22.16 4.72
N THR A 43 26.68 -21.23 3.93
CA THR A 43 25.22 -21.05 3.79
C THR A 43 24.58 -22.32 3.21
N GLY A 44 23.66 -22.92 3.96
CA GLY A 44 22.94 -24.15 3.56
C GLY A 44 21.92 -23.92 2.44
N LYS A 45 21.61 -24.99 1.69
CA LYS A 45 20.78 -24.94 0.47
C LYS A 45 19.45 -24.22 0.61
N ALA A 46 18.67 -24.56 1.63
CA ALA A 46 17.34 -23.96 1.86
C ALA A 46 17.44 -22.44 2.03
N LYS A 47 18.46 -21.95 2.75
CA LYS A 47 18.67 -20.52 2.97
C LYS A 47 19.09 -19.79 1.67
N ILE A 48 19.85 -20.46 0.80
CA ILE A 48 20.18 -19.92 -0.53
C ILE A 48 18.91 -19.77 -1.38
N VAL A 49 18.04 -20.79 -1.38
CA VAL A 49 16.75 -20.75 -2.09
C VAL A 49 15.89 -19.60 -1.58
N ASP A 50 15.83 -19.39 -0.27
CA ASP A 50 15.04 -18.33 0.33
C ASP A 50 15.52 -16.95 -0.07
N PHE A 51 16.83 -16.70 0.00
CA PHE A 51 17.40 -15.44 -0.47
C PHE A 51 17.18 -15.22 -1.95
N LEU A 52 17.28 -16.27 -2.78
CA LEU A 52 17.09 -16.15 -4.22
C LEU A 52 15.63 -15.84 -4.57
N ILE A 53 14.66 -16.50 -3.94
CA ILE A 53 13.22 -16.24 -4.14
C ILE A 53 12.85 -14.85 -3.63
N GLU A 54 13.26 -14.50 -2.41
CA GLU A 54 12.97 -13.18 -1.81
C GLU A 54 13.56 -12.05 -2.65
N TYR A 55 14.79 -12.22 -3.12
CA TYR A 55 15.42 -11.25 -4.01
C TYR A 55 14.70 -11.17 -5.37
N ALA A 56 14.37 -12.31 -5.97
CA ALA A 56 13.67 -12.36 -7.26
C ALA A 56 12.26 -11.77 -7.16
N GLU A 57 11.55 -11.97 -6.05
CA GLU A 57 10.26 -11.36 -5.79
C GLU A 57 10.39 -9.84 -5.66
N ARG A 58 11.28 -9.37 -4.78
CA ARG A 58 11.51 -7.93 -4.55
C ARG A 58 11.95 -7.18 -5.80
N ARG A 59 12.70 -7.84 -6.68
CA ARG A 59 13.23 -7.26 -7.91
C ARG A 59 12.39 -7.59 -9.16
N MET A 60 11.26 -8.27 -9.01
CA MET A 60 10.40 -8.70 -10.12
C MET A 60 11.13 -9.57 -11.18
N LEU A 61 12.08 -10.39 -10.73
CA LEU A 61 12.90 -11.30 -11.53
C LEU A 61 12.43 -12.76 -11.48
N LEU A 62 11.24 -13.05 -10.95
CA LEU A 62 10.72 -14.42 -10.84
C LEU A 62 10.59 -15.10 -12.21
N ASP A 63 10.13 -14.40 -13.25
CA ASP A 63 10.06 -14.97 -14.60
C ASP A 63 11.44 -15.31 -15.15
N THR A 64 12.43 -14.45 -14.92
CA THR A 64 13.82 -14.70 -15.30
C THR A 64 14.39 -15.90 -14.54
N LEU A 65 14.16 -15.98 -13.23
CA LEU A 65 14.58 -17.09 -12.40
C LEU A 65 13.96 -18.41 -12.92
N LEU A 66 12.65 -18.42 -13.18
CA LEU A 66 11.94 -19.59 -13.70
C LEU A 66 12.39 -19.99 -15.10
N LYS A 67 12.72 -19.02 -15.97
CA LYS A 67 13.30 -19.28 -17.28
C LYS A 67 14.66 -19.97 -17.16
N GLU A 68 15.56 -19.46 -16.33
CA GLU A 68 16.87 -20.06 -16.08
C GLU A 68 16.74 -21.48 -15.49
N ILE A 69 15.79 -21.68 -14.57
CA ILE A 69 15.50 -23.01 -14.00
C ILE A 69 15.01 -23.97 -15.09
N LYS A 70 14.09 -23.53 -15.95
CA LYS A 70 13.53 -24.35 -17.03
C LYS A 70 14.60 -24.75 -18.05
N GLU A 71 15.52 -23.86 -18.39
CA GLU A 71 16.62 -24.13 -19.31
C GLU A 71 17.64 -25.14 -18.74
N ARG A 72 17.91 -25.07 -17.43
CA ARG A 72 18.86 -25.99 -16.78
C ARG A 72 18.25 -27.34 -16.39
N ASN A 73 16.95 -27.37 -16.03
CA ASN A 73 16.28 -28.57 -15.54
C ASN A 73 14.78 -28.59 -15.92
N SER A 74 14.50 -28.77 -17.21
CA SER A 74 13.13 -28.78 -17.74
C SER A 74 12.25 -29.87 -17.13
N ALA A 75 12.80 -31.06 -16.87
CA ALA A 75 12.05 -32.18 -16.31
C ALA A 75 11.48 -31.88 -14.92
N GLN A 76 12.29 -31.31 -14.02
CA GLN A 76 11.82 -30.92 -12.69
C GLN A 76 10.85 -29.73 -12.75
N PHE A 77 11.08 -28.80 -13.67
CA PHE A 77 10.20 -27.66 -13.91
C PHE A 77 8.77 -28.10 -14.29
N GLU A 78 8.65 -29.07 -15.19
CA GLU A 78 7.37 -29.66 -15.61
C GLU A 78 6.70 -30.45 -14.47
N ALA A 79 7.47 -31.16 -13.66
CA ALA A 79 6.92 -31.93 -12.54
C ALA A 79 6.33 -31.07 -11.42
N HIS A 80 6.91 -29.89 -11.14
CA HIS A 80 6.54 -29.08 -9.97
C HIS A 80 5.54 -27.96 -10.26
N GLN A 81 5.29 -27.62 -11.54
CA GLN A 81 4.30 -26.61 -11.95
C GLN A 81 4.37 -25.33 -11.08
N PRO A 82 5.32 -24.41 -11.34
CA PRO A 82 5.53 -23.23 -10.49
C PRO A 82 4.39 -22.19 -10.56
N TYR A 83 3.36 -22.47 -11.33
CA TYR A 83 2.20 -21.63 -11.56
C TYR A 83 0.95 -22.30 -11.00
N TYR A 84 -0.03 -21.51 -10.55
CA TYR A 84 -1.37 -22.05 -10.34
C TYR A 84 -1.98 -22.39 -11.70
N GLU A 85 -2.65 -23.55 -11.80
CA GLU A 85 -3.49 -23.84 -12.95
C GLU A 85 -4.63 -22.81 -12.98
N ASP A 86 -4.68 -21.97 -14.02
CA ASP A 86 -5.80 -21.04 -14.26
C ASP A 86 -7.09 -21.78 -14.70
N ASN A 87 -7.31 -23.01 -14.23
CA ASN A 87 -8.43 -23.89 -14.56
C ASN A 87 -9.78 -23.47 -13.92
N LEU A 88 -9.89 -22.25 -13.38
CA LEU A 88 -11.07 -21.81 -12.62
C LEU A 88 -12.17 -21.15 -13.45
N GLU A 89 -11.92 -20.74 -14.70
CA GLU A 89 -12.98 -20.11 -15.52
C GLU A 89 -13.71 -21.10 -16.45
N GLU A 90 -13.03 -22.12 -17.00
CA GLU A 90 -13.68 -23.09 -17.89
C GLU A 90 -14.61 -24.09 -17.16
N GLN A 91 -14.35 -24.42 -15.89
CA GLN A 91 -15.25 -25.29 -15.12
C GLN A 91 -16.52 -24.58 -14.63
N ILE A 92 -16.49 -23.25 -14.47
CA ILE A 92 -17.68 -22.47 -14.09
C ILE A 92 -18.58 -22.22 -15.32
N SER A 93 -17.99 -22.04 -16.50
CA SER A 93 -18.75 -21.97 -17.76
C SER A 93 -19.38 -23.30 -18.16
N SER A 94 -18.71 -24.42 -17.89
CA SER A 94 -19.25 -25.77 -18.16
C SER A 94 -20.41 -26.16 -17.26
N SER A 95 -20.49 -25.60 -16.05
CA SER A 95 -21.54 -25.93 -15.06
C SER A 95 -22.81 -25.08 -15.19
N SER A 96 -22.81 -24.07 -16.06
CA SER A 96 -23.87 -23.07 -16.17
C SER A 96 -24.82 -23.27 -17.37
N HIS A 97 -24.76 -24.42 -18.08
CA HIS A 97 -25.60 -24.69 -19.28
C HIS A 97 -26.58 -25.86 -19.14
N GLN A 98 -26.86 -26.32 -17.92
CA GLN A 98 -28.00 -27.18 -17.65
C GLN A 98 -28.80 -26.61 -16.48
N ILE A 99 -29.77 -25.75 -16.80
CA ILE A 99 -31.09 -25.58 -16.14
C ILE A 99 -31.69 -24.31 -16.78
N THR A 100 -32.52 -24.49 -17.81
CA THR A 100 -33.76 -23.70 -17.99
C THR A 100 -34.61 -24.42 -19.03
N SER A 101 -35.67 -25.07 -18.57
CA SER A 101 -36.83 -25.39 -19.38
C SER A 101 -38.05 -24.75 -18.74
N SER A 102 -38.81 -24.02 -19.55
CA SER A 102 -40.27 -23.89 -19.49
C SER A 102 -40.88 -23.03 -18.38
N SER A 103 -41.36 -21.82 -18.72
CA SER A 103 -42.79 -21.52 -18.63
C SER A 103 -43.16 -20.20 -19.31
N GLU A 104 -44.39 -20.16 -19.79
CA GLU A 104 -45.01 -19.22 -20.71
C GLU A 104 -45.36 -17.83 -20.15
N LYS A 105 -45.32 -16.86 -21.09
CA LYS A 105 -46.26 -15.74 -21.35
C LYS A 105 -47.09 -15.15 -20.21
N GLU A 106 -46.90 -13.84 -20.00
CA GLU A 106 -48.04 -12.91 -19.95
C GLU A 106 -47.65 -11.49 -20.41
N LYS A 107 -48.51 -10.88 -21.23
CA LYS A 107 -48.40 -9.53 -21.81
C LYS A 107 -49.07 -8.51 -20.89
N VAL A 108 -48.41 -7.42 -20.51
CA VAL A 108 -49.09 -6.15 -20.16
C VAL A 108 -48.17 -4.94 -20.45
N GLY A 109 -48.70 -3.97 -21.19
CA GLY A 109 -48.61 -2.54 -20.84
C GLY A 109 -47.37 -1.75 -21.21
N GLU A 110 -47.37 -1.21 -22.42
CA GLU A 110 -46.46 -0.20 -22.95
C GLU A 110 -46.76 1.20 -22.37
N ALA A 111 -45.75 1.88 -21.81
CA ALA A 111 -45.77 3.32 -21.56
C ALA A 111 -44.36 3.89 -21.76
N ALA A 112 -44.24 4.81 -22.71
CA ALA A 112 -42.99 5.39 -23.19
C ALA A 112 -42.35 6.36 -22.17
N LEU A 113 -41.02 6.27 -22.04
CA LEU A 113 -40.15 7.25 -21.39
C LEU A 113 -39.02 7.63 -22.36
N PRO A 114 -38.45 8.84 -22.23
CA PRO A 114 -37.70 9.49 -23.29
C PRO A 114 -36.30 8.90 -23.50
N THR A 115 -35.88 8.91 -24.76
CA THR A 115 -34.56 8.51 -25.26
C THR A 115 -33.42 9.35 -24.67
N PRO A 116 -32.33 8.74 -24.19
CA PRO A 116 -31.07 9.45 -23.97
C PRO A 116 -30.34 9.67 -25.31
N GLY A 117 -29.79 10.87 -25.48
CA GLY A 117 -28.96 11.26 -26.62
C GLY A 117 -27.62 10.51 -26.72
N PRO A 118 -26.84 10.76 -27.77
CA PRO A 118 -25.74 9.90 -28.20
C PRO A 118 -24.56 9.94 -27.22
N THR A 119 -24.23 8.78 -26.66
CA THR A 119 -22.99 8.54 -25.93
C THR A 119 -21.83 8.42 -26.92
N PHE A 120 -20.84 9.30 -26.77
CA PHE A 120 -19.56 9.22 -27.46
C PHE A 120 -18.80 7.96 -26.98
N ASN A 121 -18.74 6.93 -27.83
CA ASN A 121 -17.88 5.77 -27.61
C ASN A 121 -16.46 6.11 -28.05
N LEU A 122 -15.57 6.37 -27.09
CA LEU A 122 -14.12 6.24 -27.32
C LEU A 122 -13.77 4.74 -27.24
N PRO A 123 -12.97 4.19 -28.17
CA PRO A 123 -12.62 2.77 -28.18
C PRO A 123 -11.83 2.41 -26.92
N GLY A 124 -12.38 1.47 -26.16
CA GLY A 124 -11.84 0.99 -24.90
C GLY A 124 -10.52 0.23 -25.08
N LYS A 125 -9.43 0.79 -24.57
CA LYS A 125 -8.30 -0.01 -24.12
C LYS A 125 -8.72 -0.74 -22.85
N LYS A 126 -8.58 -2.06 -22.83
CA LYS A 126 -8.90 -2.84 -21.62
C LYS A 126 -7.86 -2.48 -20.56
N LYS A 127 -8.27 -2.45 -19.29
CA LYS A 127 -7.37 -2.28 -18.13
C LYS A 127 -6.21 -3.30 -18.10
N SER A 128 -6.32 -4.40 -18.85
CA SER A 128 -5.30 -5.44 -19.03
C SER A 128 -4.16 -5.07 -19.99
N ASP A 129 -4.29 -3.99 -20.76
CA ASP A 129 -3.34 -3.65 -21.84
C ASP A 129 -2.24 -2.68 -21.37
N PHE A 130 -2.23 -2.33 -20.10
CA PHE A 130 -1.20 -1.49 -19.50
C PHE A 130 -0.06 -2.38 -18.99
N PRO A 131 1.19 -2.16 -19.44
CA PRO A 131 2.34 -2.91 -18.95
C PRO A 131 2.48 -2.73 -17.43
N LYS A 132 2.86 -3.81 -16.74
CA LYS A 132 3.09 -3.75 -15.29
C LYS A 132 4.19 -2.72 -14.98
N PRO A 133 4.09 -2.03 -13.83
CA PRO A 133 5.16 -1.19 -13.31
C PRO A 133 6.47 -1.96 -13.24
N GLN A 134 7.49 -1.53 -13.97
CA GLN A 134 8.85 -1.97 -13.70
C GLN A 134 9.48 -0.92 -12.79
N PRO A 135 10.19 -1.30 -11.70
CA PRO A 135 11.07 -0.35 -11.03
C PRO A 135 11.97 0.24 -12.10
N VAL A 136 11.98 1.57 -12.23
CA VAL A 136 12.75 2.21 -13.29
C VAL A 136 14.23 2.08 -12.92
N TRP A 137 14.82 0.96 -13.34
CA TRP A 137 16.23 0.66 -13.18
C TRP A 137 16.95 1.40 -14.29
N TYR A 138 17.66 2.46 -13.93
CA TYR A 138 18.28 3.34 -14.90
C TYR A 138 19.69 2.84 -15.27
N PRO A 139 20.11 3.02 -16.53
CA PRO A 139 21.41 2.56 -17.03
C PRO A 139 22.59 3.16 -16.24
N ASN A 140 23.78 2.57 -16.41
CA ASN A 140 25.05 2.92 -15.73
C ASN A 140 25.43 4.42 -15.89
N SER A 141 24.84 5.30 -15.08
CA SER A 141 25.29 6.68 -14.88
C SER A 141 25.99 6.82 -13.53
N GLN A 142 26.85 7.82 -13.38
CA GLN A 142 27.51 8.09 -12.09
C GLN A 142 26.49 8.41 -10.99
N ILE A 143 25.42 9.13 -11.32
CA ILE A 143 24.30 9.41 -10.41
C ILE A 143 23.59 8.11 -10.00
N SER A 144 23.31 7.22 -10.97
CA SER A 144 22.69 5.91 -10.70
C SER A 144 23.57 5.05 -9.79
N ALA A 145 24.89 5.05 -9.99
CA ALA A 145 25.83 4.32 -9.15
C ALA A 145 25.80 4.79 -7.68
N ILE A 146 25.74 6.11 -7.45
CA ILE A 146 25.69 6.69 -6.10
C ILE A 146 24.38 6.36 -5.40
N LEU A 147 23.28 6.48 -6.13
CA LEU A 147 21.96 6.16 -5.61
C LEU A 147 21.70 4.65 -5.61
N LYS A 148 22.70 3.82 -5.93
CA LYS A 148 22.61 2.35 -5.98
C LYS A 148 21.46 1.85 -6.88
N GLY A 149 21.18 2.60 -7.95
CA GLY A 149 20.09 2.34 -8.89
C GLY A 149 18.70 2.79 -8.43
N TYR A 150 18.58 3.48 -7.29
CA TYR A 150 17.32 4.01 -6.78
C TYR A 150 17.10 5.46 -7.20
N THR A 151 15.86 5.82 -7.53
CA THR A 151 15.46 7.23 -7.67
C THR A 151 14.89 7.74 -6.34
N PRO A 152 15.26 8.94 -5.85
CA PRO A 152 14.71 9.52 -4.62
C PRO A 152 13.20 9.79 -4.72
N PHE A 153 12.70 9.97 -5.94
CA PHE A 153 11.28 10.18 -6.24
C PHE A 153 10.85 9.22 -7.37
N PRO A 154 10.41 7.99 -7.03
CA PRO A 154 9.82 7.10 -8.02
C PRO A 154 8.52 7.67 -8.60
N ASP A 155 8.12 7.15 -9.75
CA ASP A 155 7.00 7.51 -10.65
C ASP A 155 5.88 8.49 -10.18
N TYR A 156 5.58 9.47 -11.03
CA TYR A 156 4.46 10.42 -10.91
C TYR A 156 3.10 9.85 -11.37
N ARG A 157 3.08 8.70 -12.04
CA ARG A 157 1.90 7.99 -12.55
C ARG A 157 1.43 6.86 -11.64
N ALA A 158 1.92 6.77 -10.41
CA ALA A 158 1.53 5.72 -9.48
C ALA A 158 0.02 5.81 -9.16
N GLU A 159 -0.78 5.26 -10.07
CA GLU A 159 -2.20 4.99 -9.94
C GLU A 159 -2.39 3.51 -9.59
N HIS A 160 -1.37 2.68 -9.87
CA HIS A 160 -1.37 1.28 -9.50
C HIS A 160 -0.97 1.08 -8.05
N LYS A 161 -1.75 0.25 -7.35
CA LYS A 161 -1.58 -0.07 -5.94
C LYS A 161 -0.15 -0.52 -5.60
N SER A 162 0.52 -1.30 -6.45
CA SER A 162 1.90 -1.76 -6.19
C SER A 162 2.97 -0.68 -6.33
N GLU A 163 2.76 0.34 -7.18
CA GLU A 163 3.67 1.51 -7.31
C GLU A 163 3.45 2.48 -6.16
N LEU A 164 2.18 2.72 -5.82
CA LEU A 164 1.80 3.41 -4.60
C LEU A 164 2.41 2.69 -3.39
N ASP A 165 2.28 1.37 -3.30
CA ASP A 165 2.87 0.57 -2.23
C ASP A 165 4.41 0.59 -2.27
N PHE A 166 5.09 0.91 -3.38
CA PHE A 166 6.55 1.09 -3.41
C PHE A 166 6.97 2.51 -3.01
N LEU A 167 6.35 3.52 -3.64
CA LEU A 167 6.53 4.94 -3.29
C LEU A 167 6.20 5.25 -1.84
N PHE A 168 5.20 4.53 -1.35
CA PHE A 168 4.64 4.68 -0.04
C PHE A 168 4.88 3.45 0.83
N SER A 169 5.65 2.40 0.50
CA SER A 169 6.01 1.40 1.55
C SER A 169 6.93 2.01 2.59
N GLU A 170 7.69 3.03 2.18
CA GLU A 170 8.47 3.90 3.03
C GLU A 170 7.82 5.28 3.21
N ALA A 171 6.48 5.41 3.14
CA ALA A 171 5.85 6.73 3.26
C ALA A 171 6.13 7.35 4.64
N GLY A 172 6.24 6.52 5.69
CA GLY A 172 6.74 7.00 6.98
C GLY A 172 8.06 7.76 6.82
N GLY A 173 9.00 7.22 6.04
CA GLY A 173 10.25 7.89 5.68
C GLY A 173 10.02 9.22 4.96
N PHE A 174 9.36 9.23 3.79
CA PHE A 174 9.12 10.47 3.03
C PHE A 174 8.47 11.58 3.85
N TRP A 175 7.41 11.22 4.58
CA TRP A 175 6.56 12.17 5.27
C TRP A 175 7.07 12.52 6.67
N SER A 176 7.93 11.70 7.29
CA SER A 176 8.54 11.99 8.59
C SER A 176 9.35 13.29 8.61
N GLY A 177 9.96 13.67 7.49
CA GLY A 177 10.66 14.96 7.38
C GLY A 177 9.74 16.19 7.33
N HIS A 178 8.41 16.02 7.29
CA HIS A 178 7.47 17.13 7.32
C HIS A 178 7.09 17.50 8.76
N PRO A 179 7.25 18.76 9.23
CA PRO A 179 6.96 19.13 10.62
C PRO A 179 5.53 18.79 11.06
N LYS A 180 4.56 19.01 10.17
CA LYS A 180 3.15 18.64 10.41
C LYS A 180 2.94 17.13 10.59
N TYR A 181 3.76 16.29 9.97
CA TYR A 181 3.67 14.85 10.16
C TYR A 181 4.04 14.49 11.59
N GLU A 182 5.21 14.94 12.06
CA GLU A 182 5.64 14.74 13.45
C GLU A 182 4.60 15.27 14.43
N GLU A 183 4.08 16.49 14.20
CA GLU A 183 3.03 17.08 15.01
C GLU A 183 1.79 16.19 15.08
N ILE A 184 1.28 15.70 13.94
CA ILE A 184 0.09 14.84 13.89
C ILE A 184 0.34 13.48 14.54
N VAL A 185 1.53 12.91 14.36
CA VAL A 185 1.92 11.62 14.95
C VAL A 185 2.00 11.72 16.47
N ILE A 186 2.58 12.80 16.99
CA ILE A 186 2.68 13.06 18.43
C ILE A 186 1.29 13.44 19.00
N ASN A 187 0.50 14.18 18.23
CA ASN A 187 -0.82 14.61 18.62
C ASN A 187 -1.86 13.48 18.50
N GLY A 188 -2.08 12.77 19.60
CA GLY A 188 -3.13 11.77 19.75
C GLY A 188 -4.57 12.31 19.77
N SER A 189 -4.83 13.59 19.46
CA SER A 189 -6.19 14.14 19.41
C SER A 189 -6.84 13.97 18.04
N PRO A 190 -8.19 13.92 17.97
CA PRO A 190 -8.89 14.07 16.70
C PRO A 190 -8.56 15.41 16.04
N GLU A 191 -8.44 15.41 14.72
CA GLU A 191 -8.04 16.61 13.96
C GLU A 191 -8.58 16.56 12.52
N VAL A 192 -9.00 17.72 12.01
CA VAL A 192 -9.31 17.92 10.60
C VAL A 192 -8.11 18.54 9.91
N ILE A 193 -7.70 17.95 8.78
CA ILE A 193 -6.56 18.42 8.00
C ILE A 193 -7.08 18.87 6.65
N LEU A 194 -7.10 20.17 6.44
CA LEU A 194 -7.48 20.80 5.18
C LEU A 194 -6.29 20.80 4.23
N ALA A 195 -6.50 20.49 2.96
CA ALA A 195 -5.43 20.50 1.98
C ALA A 195 -5.91 20.97 0.60
N GLY A 196 -5.08 21.76 -0.06
CA GLY A 196 -5.30 22.15 -1.46
C GLY A 196 -5.19 20.98 -2.43
N THR A 197 -5.63 21.18 -3.66
CA THR A 197 -5.45 20.16 -4.73
C THR A 197 -3.96 19.95 -4.99
N GLY A 198 -3.55 18.68 -5.08
CA GLY A 198 -2.19 18.32 -5.47
C GLY A 198 -1.13 18.38 -4.37
N VAL A 199 -1.45 18.83 -3.15
CA VAL A 199 -0.47 18.92 -2.03
C VAL A 199 -0.05 17.57 -1.45
N GLY A 200 -0.47 16.45 -2.05
CA GLY A 200 -0.17 15.11 -1.57
C GLY A 200 -1.04 14.62 -0.41
N LYS A 201 -2.23 15.21 -0.22
CA LYS A 201 -3.19 14.87 0.86
C LYS A 201 -3.37 13.36 1.10
N THR A 202 -3.74 12.60 0.07
CA THR A 202 -3.95 11.15 0.15
C THR A 202 -2.69 10.38 0.52
N ALA A 203 -1.55 10.80 -0.04
CA ALA A 203 -0.25 10.21 0.25
C ALA A 203 0.18 10.45 1.70
N PHE A 204 -0.02 11.68 2.20
CA PHE A 204 0.20 12.02 3.61
C PHE A 204 -0.70 11.17 4.52
N ALA A 205 -1.99 11.08 4.20
CA ALA A 205 -2.97 10.30 4.96
C ALA A 205 -2.59 8.81 5.02
N ASN A 206 -2.12 8.24 3.91
CA ASN A 206 -1.58 6.88 3.87
C ASN A 206 -0.32 6.73 4.74
N ALA A 207 0.56 7.72 4.74
CA ALA A 207 1.78 7.67 5.53
C ALA A 207 1.53 7.65 7.04
N LEU A 208 0.45 8.28 7.50
CA LEU A 208 0.04 8.24 8.90
C LEU A 208 -0.40 6.85 9.36
N VAL A 209 -0.80 5.95 8.46
CA VAL A 209 -1.18 4.59 8.87
C VAL A 209 -0.04 3.58 8.76
N GLN A 210 1.09 4.00 8.22
CA GLN A 210 2.28 3.18 8.07
C GLN A 210 3.31 3.40 9.17
N ILE A 211 2.96 4.13 10.24
CA ILE A 211 3.83 4.48 11.37
C ILE A 211 4.15 3.26 12.26
N GLY A 212 4.44 2.11 11.65
CA GLY A 212 4.91 0.92 12.33
C GLY A 212 6.42 0.79 12.40
N ASN A 213 7.21 1.62 11.71
CA ASN A 213 8.60 1.28 11.41
C ASN A 213 9.63 2.40 11.32
N VAL A 214 9.33 3.65 11.71
CA VAL A 214 10.42 4.63 11.89
C VAL A 214 11.24 4.16 13.10
N ASP A 215 12.47 3.71 12.85
CA ASP A 215 13.40 3.08 13.80
C ASP A 215 12.96 1.74 14.44
N GLY A 216 12.05 1.00 13.80
CA GLY A 216 11.59 -0.31 14.31
C GLY A 216 10.79 -0.23 15.62
N ARG A 217 10.43 0.97 16.06
CA ARG A 217 9.43 1.18 17.10
C ARG A 217 8.10 1.33 16.39
N LEU A 218 7.24 0.31 16.48
CA LEU A 218 5.79 0.52 16.40
C LEU A 218 5.48 1.77 17.25
N LEU A 219 4.63 2.68 16.79
CA LEU A 219 3.90 3.56 17.71
C LEU A 219 3.25 2.62 18.73
N ALA A 220 3.95 2.37 19.82
CA ALA A 220 3.74 1.17 20.59
C ALA A 220 2.31 1.28 21.08
N GLN A 221 1.46 0.34 20.66
CA GLN A 221 0.06 0.28 21.07
C GLN A 221 -0.93 1.20 20.29
N THR A 222 -0.65 1.63 19.05
CA THR A 222 -1.67 2.20 18.15
C THR A 222 -2.01 1.28 16.99
N LEU A 223 -3.30 1.02 16.73
CA LEU A 223 -3.76 0.29 15.54
C LEU A 223 -4.16 1.27 14.42
N PRO A 224 -3.41 1.39 13.32
CA PRO A 224 -3.74 2.32 12.26
C PRO A 224 -4.71 1.71 11.23
N VAL A 225 -5.67 2.52 10.75
CA VAL A 225 -6.64 2.14 9.73
C VAL A 225 -6.84 3.30 8.76
N PHE A 226 -6.63 3.07 7.46
CA PHE A 226 -6.85 4.06 6.41
C PHE A 226 -8.03 3.70 5.53
N ILE A 227 -8.85 4.72 5.21
CA ILE A 227 -10.02 4.58 4.36
C ILE A 227 -10.15 5.80 3.46
N THR A 228 -10.29 5.53 2.16
CA THR A 228 -10.63 6.57 1.18
C THR A 228 -12.08 6.99 1.35
N GLY A 229 -12.34 8.29 1.26
CA GLY A 229 -13.63 8.87 1.62
C GLY A 229 -14.78 8.42 0.73
N ASP A 230 -14.52 8.05 -0.52
CA ASP A 230 -15.51 7.42 -1.41
C ASP A 230 -16.08 6.09 -0.85
N ARG A 231 -15.33 5.44 0.03
CA ARG A 231 -15.68 4.19 0.73
C ARG A 231 -15.80 4.37 2.23
N ALA A 232 -16.04 5.57 2.71
CA ALA A 232 -16.19 5.83 4.14
C ALA A 232 -17.63 5.63 4.63
N ALA A 233 -18.38 4.67 4.08
CA ALA A 233 -19.64 4.28 4.74
C ALA A 233 -19.32 3.65 6.10
N LEU A 234 -20.22 3.78 7.08
CA LEU A 234 -19.96 3.25 8.43
C LEU A 234 -19.62 1.74 8.37
N LEU A 235 -20.32 0.97 7.53
CA LEU A 235 -20.05 -0.44 7.35
C LEU A 235 -18.63 -0.70 6.82
N ASP A 236 -18.15 0.08 5.85
CA ASP A 236 -16.78 -0.05 5.33
C ASP A 236 -15.73 0.26 6.39
N VAL A 237 -15.98 1.25 7.26
CA VAL A 237 -15.13 1.54 8.42
C VAL A 237 -15.06 0.35 9.37
N GLN A 238 -16.22 -0.23 9.69
CA GLN A 238 -16.29 -1.41 10.55
C GLN A 238 -15.53 -2.59 9.95
N THR A 239 -15.76 -2.88 8.66
CA THR A 239 -15.07 -3.91 7.87
C THR A 239 -13.56 -3.73 7.88
N LYS A 240 -13.08 -2.49 7.66
CA LYS A 240 -11.64 -2.19 7.62
C LYS A 240 -10.98 -2.30 8.99
N CYS A 241 -11.62 -1.80 10.05
CA CYS A 241 -11.12 -1.97 11.41
C CYS A 241 -11.09 -3.45 11.83
N ALA A 242 -12.15 -4.20 11.53
CA ALA A 242 -12.23 -5.63 11.77
C ALA A 242 -11.11 -6.39 11.04
N GLY A 243 -10.86 -6.07 9.77
CA GLY A 243 -9.77 -6.65 8.98
C GLY A 243 -8.39 -6.34 9.56
N ALA A 244 -8.15 -5.11 10.04
CA ALA A 244 -6.89 -4.72 10.65
C ALA A 244 -6.64 -5.45 11.98
N LEU A 245 -7.65 -5.58 12.84
CA LEU A 245 -7.59 -6.37 14.07
C LEU A 245 -7.32 -7.86 13.78
N LEU A 246 -8.01 -8.43 12.79
CA LEU A 246 -7.83 -9.82 12.39
C LEU A 246 -6.41 -10.07 11.87
N GLU A 247 -5.88 -9.15 11.06
CA GLU A 247 -4.53 -9.25 10.54
C GLU A 247 -3.48 -9.17 11.66
N PHE A 248 -3.69 -8.27 12.62
CA PHE A 248 -2.83 -8.20 13.80
C PHE A 248 -2.84 -9.51 14.58
N VAL A 249 -4.01 -10.09 14.84
CA VAL A 249 -4.15 -11.37 15.55
C VAL A 249 -3.51 -12.52 14.78
N ARG A 250 -3.65 -12.56 13.45
CA ARG A 250 -3.00 -13.56 12.61
C ARG A 250 -1.49 -13.57 12.81
N VAL A 251 -0.88 -12.39 12.89
CA VAL A 251 0.57 -12.23 13.10
C VAL A 251 0.96 -12.44 14.58
N ASN A 252 0.06 -12.12 15.51
CA ASN A 252 0.30 -12.15 16.96
C ASN A 252 -0.64 -13.14 17.66
N SER A 253 -0.68 -14.37 17.18
CA SER A 253 -1.64 -15.40 17.64
C SER A 253 -1.61 -15.64 19.14
N SER A 254 -0.42 -15.58 19.76
CA SER A 254 -0.24 -15.72 21.21
C SER A 254 -1.03 -14.70 22.02
N LYS A 255 -1.12 -13.44 21.56
CA LYS A 255 -1.91 -12.40 22.23
C LYS A 255 -3.40 -12.74 22.22
N PHE A 256 -3.90 -13.24 21.09
CA PHE A 256 -5.30 -13.66 20.99
C PHE A 256 -5.59 -14.91 21.82
N LEU A 257 -4.67 -15.88 21.85
CA LEU A 257 -4.82 -17.10 22.65
C LEU A 257 -4.85 -16.79 24.16
N ALA A 258 -4.14 -15.75 24.60
CA ALA A 258 -4.11 -15.27 25.98
C ALA A 258 -5.40 -14.55 26.43
N LEU A 259 -6.27 -14.18 25.48
CA LEU A 259 -7.56 -13.56 25.80
C LEU A 259 -8.48 -14.54 26.55
N ASN A 260 -9.32 -14.01 27.42
CA ASN A 260 -10.35 -14.82 28.06
C ASN A 260 -11.47 -15.20 27.07
N LEU A 261 -12.32 -16.16 27.43
CA LEU A 261 -13.36 -16.65 26.54
C LEU A 261 -14.34 -15.56 26.08
N ALA A 262 -14.68 -14.60 26.96
CA ALA A 262 -15.60 -13.52 26.62
C ALA A 262 -14.98 -12.58 25.57
N GLU A 263 -13.70 -12.24 25.71
CA GLU A 263 -12.94 -11.43 24.75
C GLU A 263 -12.78 -12.13 23.40
N LYS A 264 -12.46 -13.44 23.40
CA LYS A 264 -12.39 -14.26 22.17
C LYS A 264 -13.74 -14.27 21.45
N GLN A 265 -14.82 -14.55 22.18
CA GLN A 265 -16.18 -14.53 21.63
C GLN A 265 -16.53 -13.16 21.05
N PHE A 266 -16.10 -12.10 21.74
CA PHE A 266 -16.35 -10.74 21.35
C PHE A 266 -15.66 -10.37 20.01
N LEU A 267 -14.37 -10.67 19.88
CA LEU A 267 -13.61 -10.45 18.64
C LEU A 267 -14.14 -11.29 17.48
N LEU A 268 -14.45 -12.57 17.71
CA LEU A 268 -15.02 -13.44 16.67
C LEU A 268 -16.36 -12.91 16.17
N ARG A 269 -17.23 -12.41 17.06
CA ARG A 269 -18.49 -11.75 16.66
C ARG A 269 -18.20 -10.53 15.79
N LEU A 270 -17.29 -9.66 16.20
CA LEU A 270 -16.94 -8.45 15.45
C LEU A 270 -16.46 -8.80 14.03
N TRP A 271 -15.60 -9.81 13.89
CA TRP A 271 -15.10 -10.26 12.59
C TRP A 271 -16.18 -10.91 11.74
N LEU A 272 -16.94 -11.86 12.28
CA LEU A 272 -18.00 -12.56 11.51
C LEU A 272 -19.15 -11.62 11.10
N GLN A 273 -19.36 -10.51 11.81
CA GLN A 273 -20.35 -9.51 11.46
C GLN A 273 -19.87 -8.50 10.40
N SER A 274 -18.56 -8.26 10.36
CA SER A 274 -17.95 -7.23 9.48
C SER A 274 -17.24 -7.83 8.26
N LEU A 275 -16.93 -9.13 8.30
CA LEU A 275 -16.21 -9.88 7.27
C LEU A 275 -17.00 -11.14 6.93
N ASN A 276 -16.78 -11.73 5.75
CA ASN A 276 -17.38 -13.03 5.44
C ASN A 276 -16.70 -14.14 6.29
N SER A 277 -17.46 -15.17 6.64
CA SER A 277 -17.00 -16.25 7.52
C SER A 277 -15.78 -16.97 6.98
N GLU A 278 -15.75 -17.23 5.67
CA GLU A 278 -14.62 -17.89 4.99
C GLU A 278 -13.31 -17.12 5.18
N THR A 279 -13.32 -15.79 5.05
CA THR A 279 -12.13 -14.95 5.26
C THR A 279 -11.64 -15.03 6.69
N VAL A 280 -12.56 -15.06 7.66
CA VAL A 280 -12.20 -15.17 9.08
C VAL A 280 -11.60 -16.55 9.36
N GLU A 281 -12.22 -17.62 8.88
CA GLU A 281 -11.73 -18.99 9.04
C GLU A 281 -10.35 -19.18 8.40
N VAL A 282 -10.17 -18.74 7.15
CA VAL A 282 -8.89 -18.86 6.44
C VAL A 282 -7.79 -18.10 7.16
N ARG A 283 -8.05 -16.87 7.63
CA ARG A 283 -7.02 -16.06 8.31
C ARG A 283 -6.74 -16.53 9.73
N LEU A 284 -7.71 -17.11 10.42
CA LEU A 284 -7.52 -17.67 11.77
C LEU A 284 -7.09 -19.13 11.77
N LYS A 285 -7.00 -19.81 10.61
CA LYS A 285 -6.63 -21.23 10.54
C LYS A 285 -5.45 -21.63 11.46
N PRO A 286 -4.31 -20.91 11.48
CA PRO A 286 -3.21 -21.25 12.38
C PRO A 286 -3.57 -21.15 13.88
N VAL A 287 -4.45 -20.22 14.23
CA VAL A 287 -4.96 -20.02 15.60
C VAL A 287 -5.97 -21.10 15.97
N LEU A 288 -6.85 -21.48 15.03
CA LEU A 288 -7.85 -22.53 15.22
C LEU A 288 -7.22 -23.92 15.38
N GLU A 289 -6.13 -24.18 14.66
CA GLU A 289 -5.35 -25.41 14.80
C GLU A 289 -4.67 -25.50 16.19
N ALA A 290 -4.27 -24.37 16.75
CA ALA A 290 -3.68 -24.29 18.09
C ALA A 290 -4.72 -24.38 19.23
N ASP A 291 -5.96 -23.96 19.00
CA ASP A 291 -7.05 -23.98 19.98
C ASP A 291 -8.34 -24.51 19.33
N GLN A 292 -8.49 -25.84 19.36
CA GLN A 292 -9.62 -26.55 18.73
C GLN A 292 -10.99 -26.09 19.28
N SER A 293 -11.05 -25.53 20.49
CA SER A 293 -12.30 -25.03 21.08
C SER A 293 -12.88 -23.85 20.30
N LEU A 294 -12.02 -23.08 19.61
CA LEU A 294 -12.43 -21.93 18.80
C LEU A 294 -13.28 -22.32 17.59
N GLY A 295 -13.04 -23.50 17.01
CA GLY A 295 -13.83 -23.98 15.87
C GLY A 295 -15.30 -24.20 16.25
N GLY A 296 -15.56 -24.74 17.45
CA GLY A 296 -16.91 -24.85 18.00
C GLY A 296 -17.52 -23.47 18.31
N LEU A 297 -16.70 -22.56 18.85
CA LEU A 297 -17.11 -21.21 19.20
C LEU A 297 -17.56 -20.39 17.98
N MET A 298 -16.82 -20.47 16.86
CA MET A 298 -17.17 -19.77 15.61
C MET A 298 -18.52 -20.24 15.07
N LYS A 299 -18.77 -21.56 15.07
CA LYS A 299 -20.06 -22.13 14.66
C LYS A 299 -21.21 -21.66 15.54
N GLN A 300 -20.99 -21.57 16.86
CA GLN A 300 -21.99 -21.08 17.80
C GLN A 300 -22.29 -19.59 17.59
N ILE A 301 -21.25 -18.79 17.30
CA ILE A 301 -21.36 -17.34 17.12
C ILE A 301 -22.02 -16.97 15.79
N GLY A 302 -21.77 -17.72 14.71
CA GLY A 302 -22.33 -17.44 13.38
C GLY A 302 -23.86 -17.38 13.34
N LEU A 303 -24.54 -17.87 14.38
CA LEU A 303 -25.99 -17.84 14.54
C LEU A 303 -26.52 -16.54 15.20
N ILE A 304 -25.65 -15.63 15.66
CA ILE A 304 -26.04 -14.46 16.48
C ILE A 304 -26.25 -13.21 15.60
N THR A 305 -27.25 -12.42 15.97
CA THR A 305 -27.74 -11.20 15.29
C THR A 305 -26.69 -10.09 15.11
N ARG A 306 -26.93 -9.23 14.10
CA ARG A 306 -26.09 -8.09 13.69
C ARG A 306 -25.76 -7.15 14.87
N PRO A 307 -24.58 -6.50 14.87
CA PRO A 307 -24.18 -5.59 15.94
C PRO A 307 -25.09 -4.36 15.99
N GLN A 308 -25.32 -3.85 17.19
CA GLN A 308 -25.99 -2.56 17.35
C GLN A 308 -24.99 -1.43 17.02
N PRO A 309 -25.20 -0.63 15.96
CA PRO A 309 -24.21 0.34 15.48
C PRO A 309 -23.80 1.39 16.53
N LYS A 310 -24.67 1.69 17.50
CA LYS A 310 -24.44 2.69 18.55
C LYS A 310 -23.35 2.28 19.54
N LYS A 311 -23.16 0.98 19.79
CA LYS A 311 -22.19 0.46 20.77
C LYS A 311 -20.85 0.08 20.15
N TRP A 312 -20.71 0.21 18.84
CA TRP A 312 -19.53 -0.25 18.12
C TRP A 312 -18.21 0.42 18.58
N PRO A 313 -18.14 1.73 18.90
CA PRO A 313 -16.90 2.33 19.39
C PRO A 313 -16.44 1.76 20.74
N GLU A 314 -17.36 1.61 21.70
CA GLU A 314 -17.07 1.01 23.03
C GLU A 314 -16.55 -0.42 22.88
N GLN A 315 -17.16 -1.16 21.96
CA GLN A 315 -16.78 -2.51 21.58
C GLN A 315 -15.36 -2.58 21.00
N VAL A 316 -15.02 -1.68 20.08
CA VAL A 316 -13.67 -1.59 19.52
C VAL A 316 -12.64 -1.23 20.59
N LYS A 317 -12.97 -0.31 21.52
CA LYS A 317 -12.10 0.04 22.65
C LYS A 317 -11.71 -1.19 23.46
N LEU A 318 -12.69 -1.99 23.88
CA LEU A 318 -12.44 -3.21 24.66
C LEU A 318 -11.55 -4.20 23.90
N CYS A 319 -11.74 -4.36 22.58
CA CYS A 319 -10.86 -5.17 21.74
C CYS A 319 -9.42 -4.65 21.73
N LEU A 320 -9.25 -3.34 21.58
CA LEU A 320 -7.93 -2.71 21.54
C LEU A 320 -7.20 -2.96 22.86
N GLU A 321 -7.84 -2.68 24.00
CA GLU A 321 -7.28 -2.89 25.34
C GLU A 321 -6.87 -4.36 25.55
N SER A 322 -7.75 -5.29 25.17
CA SER A 322 -7.50 -6.74 25.27
C SER A 322 -6.27 -7.18 24.45
N LEU A 323 -6.06 -6.58 23.29
CA LEU A 323 -4.92 -6.87 22.41
C LEU A 323 -3.65 -6.07 22.75
N GLY A 324 -3.72 -5.23 23.79
CA GLY A 324 -2.63 -4.38 24.26
C GLY A 324 -2.40 -3.14 23.38
N PHE A 325 -3.44 -2.63 22.74
CA PHE A 325 -3.46 -1.31 22.10
C PHE A 325 -4.07 -0.27 23.04
N ASN A 326 -3.54 0.95 22.99
CA ASN A 326 -4.10 2.11 23.67
C ASN A 326 -5.20 2.76 22.84
N GLN A 327 -5.07 2.73 21.52
CA GLN A 327 -5.97 3.43 20.61
C GLN A 327 -5.97 2.87 19.18
N LEU A 328 -6.98 3.25 18.42
CA LEU A 328 -7.08 3.08 16.98
C LEU A 328 -6.95 4.45 16.31
N LEU A 329 -6.01 4.58 15.38
CA LEU A 329 -5.86 5.76 14.54
C LEU A 329 -6.63 5.52 13.24
N LEU A 330 -7.77 6.20 13.08
CA LEU A 330 -8.61 6.13 11.89
C LEU A 330 -8.34 7.34 11.00
N VAL A 331 -7.67 7.09 9.86
CA VAL A 331 -7.41 8.12 8.87
C VAL A 331 -8.43 8.03 7.73
N LEU A 332 -9.19 9.10 7.54
CA LEU A 332 -10.25 9.18 6.53
C LEU A 332 -9.92 10.26 5.50
N ASP A 333 -9.85 9.89 4.23
CA ASP A 333 -9.41 10.77 3.15
C ASP A 333 -10.54 11.15 2.18
N PHE A 334 -11.25 12.25 2.45
CA PHE A 334 -12.41 12.63 1.62
C PHE A 334 -12.03 13.48 0.40
N ASN A 335 -12.74 13.27 -0.70
CA ASN A 335 -12.73 14.17 -1.86
C ASN A 335 -13.95 15.11 -1.80
N GLN A 336 -14.00 16.10 -2.69
CA GLN A 336 -15.10 17.08 -2.73
C GLN A 336 -16.48 16.43 -2.96
N SER A 337 -16.54 15.31 -3.67
CA SER A 337 -17.81 14.65 -4.00
C SER A 337 -18.50 13.98 -2.81
N ASN A 338 -17.80 13.67 -1.71
CA ASN A 338 -18.40 12.97 -0.56
C ASN A 338 -18.51 13.85 0.71
N CYS A 339 -19.16 15.00 0.57
CA CYS A 339 -19.40 15.91 1.70
C CYS A 339 -20.27 15.27 2.80
N ARG A 340 -21.27 14.47 2.42
CA ARG A 340 -22.21 13.86 3.37
C ARG A 340 -21.51 12.87 4.31
N GLY A 341 -20.61 12.04 3.79
CA GLY A 341 -19.82 11.11 4.59
C GLY A 341 -18.97 11.83 5.63
N ALA A 342 -18.24 12.86 5.22
CA ALA A 342 -17.39 13.63 6.13
C ALA A 342 -18.17 14.24 7.30
N LYS A 343 -19.39 14.76 7.05
CA LYS A 343 -20.26 15.33 8.09
C LYS A 343 -20.50 14.35 9.25
N ILE A 344 -20.81 13.10 8.89
CA ILE A 344 -21.10 12.04 9.86
C ILE A 344 -19.90 11.81 10.79
N TYR A 345 -18.69 11.83 10.24
CA TYR A 345 -17.48 11.61 11.05
C TYR A 345 -17.12 12.83 11.87
N LEU A 346 -17.23 14.05 11.34
CA LEU A 346 -17.04 15.29 12.09
C LEU A 346 -17.89 15.31 13.38
N GLU A 347 -19.17 14.94 13.27
CA GLU A 347 -20.09 14.86 14.41
C GLU A 347 -19.72 13.75 15.41
N LYS A 348 -18.99 12.71 14.95
CA LYS A 348 -18.58 11.56 15.76
C LYS A 348 -17.22 11.72 16.41
N MET A 349 -16.33 12.59 15.89
CA MET A 349 -14.91 12.67 16.29
C MET A 349 -14.71 12.67 17.80
N GLN A 350 -15.42 13.55 18.53
CA GLN A 350 -15.27 13.64 19.99
C GLN A 350 -15.81 12.42 20.73
N THR A 351 -16.98 11.91 20.33
CA THR A 351 -17.57 10.72 20.96
C THR A 351 -16.77 9.44 20.70
N TRP A 352 -16.12 9.34 19.53
CA TRP A 352 -15.26 8.22 19.17
C TRP A 352 -13.90 8.31 19.85
N ALA A 353 -13.37 9.52 20.05
CA ALA A 353 -12.14 9.74 20.80
C ALA A 353 -12.25 9.30 22.27
N ALA A 354 -13.40 9.52 22.91
CA ALA A 354 -13.68 8.98 24.25
C ALA A 354 -13.62 7.44 24.31
N ASN A 355 -13.72 6.78 23.16
CA ASN A 355 -13.58 5.34 22.98
C ASN A 355 -12.23 4.95 22.36
N ALA A 356 -11.20 5.79 22.51
CA ALA A 356 -9.86 5.56 21.99
C ALA A 356 -9.79 5.36 20.46
N ILE A 357 -10.77 5.89 19.72
CA ILE A 357 -10.75 5.94 18.25
C ILE A 357 -10.43 7.38 17.83
N ILE A 358 -9.17 7.61 17.48
CA ILE A 358 -8.67 8.92 17.07
C ILE A 358 -8.87 9.08 15.57
N ILE A 359 -9.73 10.02 15.18
CA ILE A 359 -10.01 10.29 13.77
C ILE A 359 -9.10 11.43 13.27
N LYS A 360 -8.35 11.17 12.20
CA LYS A 360 -7.69 12.20 11.39
C LYS A 360 -8.43 12.32 10.06
N LEU A 361 -9.10 13.45 9.87
CA LEU A 361 -10.01 13.65 8.75
C LEU A 361 -9.40 14.60 7.72
N PHE A 362 -9.05 14.08 6.55
CA PHE A 362 -8.45 14.87 5.47
C PHE A 362 -9.51 15.39 4.51
N LEU A 363 -9.67 16.71 4.46
CA LEU A 363 -10.64 17.40 3.60
C LEU A 363 -9.93 18.34 2.60
N PRO A 364 -10.49 18.53 1.39
CA PRO A 364 -10.16 19.64 0.50
C PRO A 364 -10.36 21.00 1.17
N LEU A 365 -9.47 21.96 0.87
CA LEU A 365 -9.53 23.32 1.40
C LEU A 365 -10.85 24.05 1.06
N ASN A 366 -11.37 23.84 -0.15
CA ASN A 366 -12.58 24.48 -0.66
C ASN A 366 -13.86 23.73 -0.26
N TRP A 367 -14.03 23.45 1.03
CA TRP A 367 -15.19 22.72 1.54
C TRP A 367 -16.45 23.63 1.63
N PRO A 368 -17.68 23.09 1.46
CA PRO A 368 -18.88 23.92 1.50
C PRO A 368 -19.04 24.71 2.80
N SER A 369 -19.50 25.96 2.70
CA SER A 369 -19.65 26.88 3.84
C SER A 369 -20.58 26.35 4.94
N SER A 370 -21.52 25.46 4.59
CA SER A 370 -22.42 24.79 5.52
C SER A 370 -21.72 23.94 6.58
N PHE A 371 -20.42 23.66 6.43
CA PHE A 371 -19.61 22.91 7.40
C PHE A 371 -18.82 23.81 8.34
N ARG A 372 -18.73 25.12 8.08
CA ARG A 372 -17.91 26.04 8.88
C ARG A 372 -18.25 25.98 10.37
N GLU A 373 -19.54 25.92 10.70
CA GLU A 373 -19.99 25.86 12.09
C GLU A 373 -19.50 24.59 12.82
N ILE A 374 -19.41 23.46 12.11
CA ILE A 374 -18.91 22.20 12.67
C ILE A 374 -17.39 22.22 12.76
N LEU A 375 -16.71 22.71 11.72
CA LEU A 375 -15.24 22.81 11.69
C LEU A 375 -14.71 23.72 12.79
N CYS A 376 -15.41 24.80 13.16
CA CYS A 376 -15.04 25.66 14.28
C CYS A 376 -15.03 24.95 15.65
N LYS A 377 -15.67 23.76 15.77
CA LYS A 377 -15.76 22.98 17.00
C LYS A 377 -14.70 21.87 17.09
N VAL A 378 -13.88 21.70 16.05
CA VAL A 378 -12.89 20.62 15.96
C VAL A 378 -11.51 21.23 15.65
N PRO A 379 -10.42 20.75 16.29
CA PRO A 379 -9.07 21.14 15.91
C PRO A 379 -8.88 20.98 14.41
N THR A 380 -8.52 22.07 13.75
CA THR A 380 -8.37 22.11 12.29
C THR A 380 -6.98 22.65 11.99
N SER A 381 -6.29 21.99 11.08
CA SER A 381 -5.00 22.42 10.55
C SER A 381 -5.02 22.39 9.02
N GLU A 382 -4.07 23.09 8.43
CA GLU A 382 -3.88 23.08 6.99
C GLU A 382 -2.57 22.37 6.65
N LEU A 383 -2.64 21.40 5.74
CA LEU A 383 -1.48 20.79 5.12
C LEU A 383 -0.99 21.71 4.01
N THR A 384 0.04 22.49 4.33
CA THR A 384 0.72 23.41 3.43
C THR A 384 2.19 23.04 3.30
N TRP A 385 2.79 23.47 2.20
CA TRP A 385 4.21 23.28 1.94
C TRP A 385 4.89 24.63 1.91
N ALA A 386 5.72 24.90 2.92
CA ALA A 386 6.71 25.96 2.83
C ALA A 386 7.92 25.43 2.04
N SER A 387 8.72 26.35 1.46
CA SER A 387 9.96 25.98 0.77
C SER A 387 10.86 25.13 1.66
N GLU A 388 11.02 25.54 2.92
CA GLU A 388 11.84 24.83 3.91
C GLU A 388 11.38 23.37 4.13
N HIS A 389 10.07 23.11 4.16
CA HIS A 389 9.55 21.75 4.31
C HIS A 389 9.91 20.88 3.10
N ILE A 390 9.90 21.45 1.90
CA ILE A 390 10.28 20.75 0.67
C ILE A 390 11.79 20.46 0.68
N HIS A 391 12.63 21.41 1.09
CA HIS A 391 14.07 21.19 1.24
C HIS A 391 14.37 20.05 2.22
N GLN A 392 13.82 20.13 3.43
CA GLN A 392 14.00 19.11 4.48
C GLN A 392 13.59 17.72 4.00
N LEU A 393 12.44 17.64 3.31
CA LEU A 393 11.94 16.40 2.75
C LEU A 393 12.85 15.83 1.66
N ILE A 394 13.32 16.65 0.73
CA ILE A 394 14.22 16.19 -0.35
C ILE A 394 15.52 15.70 0.28
N GLN A 395 16.10 16.50 1.17
CA GLN A 395 17.33 16.14 1.87
C GLN A 395 17.18 14.81 2.61
N TRP A 396 16.10 14.64 3.38
CA TRP A 396 15.81 13.40 4.08
C TRP A 396 15.70 12.20 3.13
N ARG A 397 15.07 12.37 1.96
CA ARG A 397 14.98 11.29 0.96
C ARG A 397 16.33 10.89 0.39
N PHE A 398 17.20 11.85 0.08
CA PHE A 398 18.55 11.53 -0.35
C PHE A 398 19.33 10.77 0.74
N GLN A 399 19.15 11.13 2.00
CA GLN A 399 19.74 10.41 3.13
C GLN A 399 19.20 8.98 3.25
N CYS A 400 17.89 8.77 3.12
CA CYS A 400 17.30 7.42 3.12
C CYS A 400 17.86 6.54 1.98
N VAL A 401 17.93 7.07 0.76
CA VAL A 401 18.41 6.33 -0.42
C VAL A 401 19.91 6.03 -0.36
N ALA A 402 20.73 6.93 0.20
CA ALA A 402 22.14 6.68 0.41
C ALA A 402 22.39 5.45 1.32
N GLY A 403 21.39 5.11 2.16
CA GLY A 403 21.56 4.35 3.38
C GLY A 403 22.25 5.21 4.45
N LEU A 404 22.11 4.85 5.72
CA LEU A 404 22.76 5.52 6.87
C LEU A 404 24.30 5.47 6.84
N ALA A 405 24.93 5.15 5.72
CA ALA A 405 26.37 5.24 5.57
C ALA A 405 26.79 6.73 5.66
N ASP A 406 27.90 7.02 6.34
CA ASP A 406 28.41 8.33 6.77
C ASP A 406 28.58 9.43 5.69
N ILE A 407 28.16 9.18 4.46
CA ILE A 407 28.16 10.15 3.37
C ILE A 407 26.83 10.92 3.42
N PHE A 408 26.86 12.11 4.01
CA PHE A 408 25.76 13.09 3.90
C PHE A 408 25.57 13.51 2.43
N LEU A 409 24.81 12.74 1.67
CA LEU A 409 24.39 13.12 0.32
C LEU A 409 23.42 14.29 0.45
N LYS A 410 23.90 15.45 0.01
CA LYS A 410 23.12 16.68 -0.09
C LYS A 410 22.56 16.80 -1.51
N PRO A 411 21.26 17.12 -1.70
CA PRO A 411 20.67 17.31 -3.02
C PRO A 411 21.46 18.29 -3.89
N GLU A 412 22.00 19.34 -3.28
CA GLU A 412 22.81 20.39 -3.91
C GLU A 412 24.06 19.84 -4.62
N ASN A 413 24.56 18.67 -4.21
CA ASN A 413 25.72 18.04 -4.86
C ASN A 413 25.40 17.56 -6.28
N PHE A 414 24.11 17.39 -6.62
CA PHE A 414 23.61 16.89 -7.89
C PHE A 414 23.13 18.00 -8.84
N PHE A 415 23.07 19.25 -8.39
CA PHE A 415 22.63 20.39 -9.20
C PHE A 415 23.79 21.37 -9.41
N ASP A 416 23.86 21.99 -10.59
CA ASP A 416 24.78 23.12 -10.81
C ASP A 416 24.21 24.42 -10.25
N ASN A 417 25.02 25.18 -9.49
CA ASN A 417 24.65 26.51 -8.99
C ASN A 417 23.27 26.50 -8.26
N ASN A 418 22.54 27.63 -8.28
CA ASN A 418 21.21 27.80 -7.67
C ASN A 418 20.09 26.98 -8.34
N LEU A 419 20.40 25.97 -9.18
CA LEU A 419 19.39 25.17 -9.88
C LEU A 419 18.52 24.35 -8.93
N TYR A 420 19.04 23.99 -7.76
CA TYR A 420 18.25 23.30 -6.76
C TYR A 420 17.12 24.19 -6.21
N ASP A 421 17.38 25.48 -5.99
CA ASP A 421 16.34 26.42 -5.56
C ASP A 421 15.34 26.66 -6.68
N GLN A 422 15.81 26.81 -7.93
CA GLN A 422 14.92 26.92 -9.11
C GLN A 422 14.07 25.67 -9.28
N PHE A 423 14.62 24.49 -9.04
CA PHE A 423 13.89 23.22 -9.08
C PHE A 423 12.71 23.23 -8.11
N ILE A 424 12.94 23.69 -6.86
CA ILE A 424 11.89 23.79 -5.83
C ILE A 424 10.87 24.87 -6.18
N GLU A 425 11.33 26.01 -6.69
CA GLU A 425 10.47 27.12 -7.13
C GLU A 425 9.56 26.68 -8.28
N HIS A 426 10.09 25.99 -9.29
CA HIS A 426 9.32 25.44 -10.42
C HIS A 426 8.35 24.33 -9.99
N ALA A 427 8.68 23.58 -8.95
CA ALA A 427 7.74 22.66 -8.33
C ALA A 427 6.60 23.39 -7.58
N CYS A 428 6.72 24.70 -7.36
CA CYS A 428 5.76 25.54 -6.63
C CYS A 428 5.39 24.96 -5.27
N HIS A 429 6.39 24.44 -4.57
CA HIS A 429 6.24 23.74 -3.29
C HIS A 429 5.19 22.60 -3.30
N ASN A 430 4.97 21.99 -4.46
CA ASN A 430 4.02 20.91 -4.62
C ASN A 430 4.78 19.58 -4.80
N PRO A 431 4.67 18.62 -3.86
CA PRO A 431 5.41 17.36 -3.94
C PRO A 431 5.15 16.55 -5.20
N ARG A 432 3.93 16.61 -5.74
CA ARG A 432 3.60 15.93 -7.00
C ARG A 432 4.33 16.58 -8.16
N ARG A 433 4.31 17.92 -8.27
CA ARG A 433 5.05 18.65 -9.29
C ARG A 433 6.56 18.45 -9.13
N LEU A 434 7.05 18.40 -7.89
CA LEU A 434 8.43 18.08 -7.57
C LEU A 434 8.84 16.71 -8.12
N ALA A 435 8.06 15.66 -7.83
CA ALA A 435 8.33 14.31 -8.33
C ALA A 435 8.25 14.25 -9.88
N GLN A 436 7.29 14.96 -10.49
CA GLN A 436 7.19 15.08 -11.95
C GLN A 436 8.43 15.75 -12.56
N LEU A 437 8.84 16.89 -12.00
CA LEU A 437 9.98 17.65 -12.47
C LEU A 437 11.28 16.87 -12.29
N TRP A 438 11.45 16.18 -11.14
CA TRP A 438 12.59 15.30 -10.89
C TRP A 438 12.72 14.24 -11.97
N ARG A 439 11.61 13.56 -12.29
CA ARG A 439 11.61 12.54 -13.34
C ARG A 439 11.99 13.13 -14.69
N TYR A 440 11.41 14.27 -15.07
CA TYR A 440 11.73 14.91 -16.35
C TYR A 440 13.20 15.30 -16.45
N LEU A 441 13.77 15.84 -15.38
CA LEU A 441 15.20 16.14 -15.27
C LEU A 441 16.06 14.89 -15.38
N PHE A 442 15.69 13.84 -14.67
CA PHE A 442 16.42 12.58 -14.65
C PHE A 442 16.39 11.87 -16.01
N GLU A 443 15.22 11.78 -16.64
CA GLU A 443 15.05 11.23 -17.99
C GLU A 443 15.84 12.04 -19.02
N ASP A 444 15.80 13.38 -18.94
CA ASP A 444 16.55 14.24 -19.84
C ASP A 444 18.07 14.06 -19.68
N HIS A 445 18.54 14.00 -18.42
CA HIS A 445 19.95 13.78 -18.10
C HIS A 445 20.46 12.45 -18.64
N LEU A 446 19.70 11.36 -18.49
CA LEU A 446 20.08 10.05 -19.03
C LEU A 446 20.18 10.04 -20.56
N ASN A 447 19.29 10.77 -21.23
CA ASN A 447 19.25 10.80 -22.69
C ASN A 447 20.36 11.67 -23.31
N HIS A 448 20.79 12.73 -22.61
CA HIS A 448 21.68 13.75 -23.20
C HIS A 448 23.05 13.86 -22.51
N SER A 449 23.19 13.40 -21.27
CA SER A 449 24.41 13.60 -20.48
C SER A 449 24.67 12.47 -19.46
N PRO A 450 24.61 11.18 -19.85
CA PRO A 450 24.69 10.05 -18.90
C PRO A 450 26.04 9.96 -18.14
N ASN A 451 27.09 10.61 -18.65
CA ASN A 451 28.41 10.66 -18.04
C ASN A 451 28.61 11.86 -17.09
N SER A 452 27.64 12.79 -17.02
CA SER A 452 27.70 13.92 -16.08
C SER A 452 27.24 13.48 -14.69
N PHE A 453 27.78 14.14 -13.67
CA PHE A 453 27.36 13.96 -12.28
C PHE A 453 26.22 14.90 -11.87
N ARG A 454 26.00 15.98 -12.63
CA ARG A 454 25.13 17.08 -12.24
C ARG A 454 24.09 17.41 -13.29
N PHE A 455 22.95 17.91 -12.81
CA PHE A 455 21.91 18.54 -13.62
C PHE A 455 22.30 19.97 -13.97
N SER A 456 22.16 20.30 -15.25
CA SER A 456 22.47 21.61 -15.80
C SER A 456 21.21 22.47 -16.03
N THR A 457 21.43 23.76 -16.32
CA THR A 457 20.37 24.70 -16.71
C THR A 457 19.63 24.24 -17.96
N GLU A 458 20.32 23.60 -18.90
CA GLU A 458 19.72 23.04 -20.11
C GLU A 458 18.78 21.87 -19.80
N ASN A 459 19.14 21.01 -18.83
CA ASN A 459 18.24 19.95 -18.38
C ASN A 459 16.94 20.56 -17.82
N MET A 460 17.07 21.60 -16.99
CA MET A 460 15.92 22.29 -16.40
C MET A 460 15.04 22.96 -17.45
N ALA A 461 15.64 23.69 -18.39
CA ALA A 461 14.91 24.37 -19.46
C ALA A 461 14.10 23.41 -20.36
N ARG A 462 14.55 22.15 -20.52
CA ARG A 462 13.80 21.11 -21.24
C ARG A 462 12.74 20.40 -20.38
N ALA A 463 12.92 20.38 -19.06
CA ALA A 463 12.02 19.69 -18.13
C ALA A 463 10.80 20.54 -17.75
N VAL A 464 10.99 21.84 -17.47
CA VAL A 464 9.93 22.75 -17.00
C VAL A 464 8.73 22.84 -17.97
N PRO A 465 8.91 22.98 -19.30
CA PRO A 465 7.77 23.05 -20.24
C PRO A 465 6.94 21.76 -20.31
N LYS A 466 7.42 20.63 -19.78
CA LYS A 466 6.66 19.38 -19.71
C LYS A 466 5.76 19.30 -18.47
N LEU A 467 5.90 20.27 -17.55
CA LEU A 467 5.13 20.37 -16.31
C LEU A 467 3.91 21.29 -16.44
N GLU A 468 3.98 22.26 -17.35
CA GLU A 468 2.89 23.17 -17.75
C GLU A 468 1.97 22.51 -18.76
#